data_AF-A0AAU5BQ36-F1
#
_entry.id   AF-A0AAU5BQ36-F1
#
_cell.length_a   1.000
_cell.length_b   1.000
_cell.length_c   1.000
_cell.angle_alpha   90.00
_cell.angle_beta   90.00
_cell.angle_gamma   90.00
#
_symmetry.space_group_name_H-M   'P 1'
#
loop_
_entity.id
_entity.type
_entity.pdbx_description
1 polymer ?
#
loop_
_entity_poly.entity_id
_entity_poly.type
_entity_poly.pdbx_seq_one_letter_code
_entity_poly.pdbx_strand_id
1 'polypeptide(L)'
;MSVSLYYSARRTTPLTAVESAAVARIVAAHESSFPYRDQESLCLYSGDRTPPDEIVAGSTKMPLDLGRLLPVIVHVLDSVTELHRALPGATWHVHLDDLDVPWDESEGYALPGMCDADLAAELEGH
;
A
#
# COMPACT_ATOMS: atom_id res chain seq x y z
N MET A 1 -20.75 -4.77 -2.76
CA MET A 1 -19.83 -4.20 -1.76
C MET A 1 -18.43 -4.45 -2.28
N SER A 2 -17.60 -3.42 -2.37
CA SER A 2 -16.22 -3.55 -2.86
C SER A 2 -15.28 -3.31 -1.70
N VAL A 3 -14.29 -4.18 -1.54
CA VAL A 3 -13.24 -4.03 -0.53
C VAL A 3 -12.23 -2.99 -1.03
N SER A 4 -11.69 -2.17 -0.12
CA SER A 4 -10.63 -1.21 -0.46
C SER A 4 -9.54 -1.25 0.60
N LEU A 5 -8.29 -1.09 0.16
CA LEU A 5 -7.15 -0.92 1.05
C LEU A 5 -6.92 0.57 1.25
N TYR A 6 -6.86 0.98 2.50
CA TYR A 6 -6.61 2.35 2.92
C TYR A 6 -5.25 2.43 3.60
N TYR A 7 -4.52 3.49 3.33
CA TYR A 7 -3.22 3.75 3.93
C TYR A 7 -3.08 5.24 4.21
N SER A 8 -2.53 5.55 5.38
CA SER A 8 -2.27 6.91 5.80
C SER A 8 -0.99 6.98 6.62
N ALA A 9 -0.22 8.03 6.41
CA ALA A 9 0.99 8.35 7.15
C ALA A 9 0.80 9.71 7.80
N ARG A 10 0.93 9.75 9.13
CA ARG A 10 0.75 10.97 9.92
C ARG A 10 2.04 11.43 10.55
N ARG A 11 2.34 12.71 10.41
CA ARG A 11 3.53 13.35 10.97
C ARG A 11 3.28 14.85 11.08
N THR A 12 3.78 15.45 12.16
CA THR A 12 3.71 16.90 12.39
C THR A 12 4.62 17.72 11.47
N THR A 13 5.62 17.06 10.86
CA THR A 13 6.54 17.68 9.90
C THR A 13 6.12 17.32 8.47
N PRO A 14 5.96 18.33 7.59
CA PRO A 14 5.58 18.08 6.20
C PRO A 14 6.65 17.29 5.45
N LEU A 15 6.29 16.73 4.29
CA LEU A 15 7.26 16.08 3.40
C LEU A 15 8.33 17.09 2.96
N THR A 16 9.59 16.70 3.14
CA THR A 16 10.73 17.40 2.55
C THR A 16 10.76 17.19 1.04
N ALA A 17 11.47 18.04 0.30
CA ALA A 17 11.60 17.88 -1.15
C ALA A 17 12.22 16.52 -1.55
N VAL A 18 13.11 15.97 -0.71
CA VAL A 18 13.72 14.65 -0.93
C VAL A 18 12.70 13.54 -0.74
N GLU A 19 11.91 13.62 0.33
CA GLU A 19 10.83 12.66 0.61
C GLU A 19 9.76 12.71 -0.47
N SER A 20 9.31 13.89 -0.88
CA SER A 20 8.34 14.04 -1.98
C SER A 20 8.85 13.46 -3.29
N ALA A 21 10.15 13.64 -3.61
CA ALA A 21 10.77 13.03 -4.77
C ALA A 21 10.91 11.50 -4.64
N ALA A 22 11.10 10.98 -3.43
CA ALA A 22 11.10 9.54 -3.17
C ALA A 22 9.69 8.95 -3.36
N VAL A 23 8.67 9.56 -2.77
CA VAL A 23 7.26 9.16 -2.93
C VAL A 23 6.87 9.14 -4.41
N ALA A 24 7.17 10.21 -5.16
CA ALA A 24 6.86 10.27 -6.59
C ALA A 24 7.55 9.18 -7.40
N ARG A 25 8.81 8.83 -7.07
CA ARG A 25 9.54 7.75 -7.74
C ARG A 25 8.95 6.38 -7.43
N ILE A 26 8.58 6.13 -6.17
CA ILE A 26 7.98 4.87 -5.72
C ILE A 26 6.63 4.68 -6.43
N VAL A 27 5.76 5.69 -6.38
CA VAL A 27 4.46 5.68 -7.08
C VAL A 27 4.65 5.34 -8.56
N ALA A 28 5.53 6.06 -9.26
CA ALA A 28 5.76 5.83 -10.69
C ALA A 28 6.34 4.43 -11.00
N ALA A 29 7.22 3.90 -10.14
CA ALA A 29 7.80 2.57 -10.30
C ALA A 29 6.74 1.47 -10.14
N HIS A 30 5.89 1.56 -9.12
CA HIS A 30 4.82 0.58 -8.90
C HIS A 30 3.71 0.70 -9.95
N GLU A 31 3.33 1.91 -10.38
CA GLU A 31 2.40 2.10 -11.49
C GLU A 31 2.94 1.48 -12.79
N SER A 32 4.23 1.67 -13.09
CA SER A 32 4.85 1.09 -14.30
C SER A 32 4.97 -0.43 -14.24
N SER A 33 5.12 -1.00 -13.04
CA SER A 33 5.28 -2.44 -12.83
C SER A 33 3.93 -3.16 -12.68
N PHE A 34 2.83 -2.43 -12.50
CA PHE A 34 1.52 -2.99 -12.30
C PHE A 34 0.96 -3.61 -13.59
N PRO A 35 0.67 -4.93 -13.60
CA PRO A 35 0.31 -5.64 -14.82
C PRO A 35 -1.13 -5.36 -15.30
N TYR A 36 -1.97 -4.76 -14.45
CA TYR A 36 -3.40 -4.60 -14.71
C TYR A 36 -3.74 -3.15 -15.06
N ARG A 37 -3.83 -2.82 -16.35
CA ARG A 37 -4.10 -1.44 -16.81
C ARG A 37 -5.48 -0.90 -16.45
N ASP A 38 -6.46 -1.78 -16.24
CA ASP A 38 -7.84 -1.42 -15.88
C ASP A 38 -8.06 -1.31 -14.36
N GLN A 39 -7.03 -1.62 -13.56
CA GLN A 39 -7.10 -1.61 -12.11
C GLN A 39 -6.25 -0.46 -11.56
N GLU A 40 -6.59 -0.02 -10.36
CA GLU A 40 -5.83 1.01 -9.65
C GLU A 40 -4.70 0.33 -8.86
N SER A 41 -3.46 0.82 -9.02
CA SER A 41 -2.28 0.30 -8.31
C SER A 41 -2.11 0.97 -6.95
N LEU A 42 -1.81 2.27 -6.94
CA LEU A 42 -1.59 3.07 -5.74
C LEU A 42 -2.21 4.45 -6.02
N CYS A 43 -3.16 4.86 -5.19
CA CYS A 43 -3.93 6.09 -5.40
C CYS A 43 -3.83 6.96 -4.15
N LEU A 44 -2.88 7.91 -4.21
CA LEU A 44 -2.68 8.90 -3.17
C LEU A 44 -3.67 10.05 -3.32
N TYR A 45 -4.22 10.53 -2.22
CA TYR A 45 -5.01 11.74 -2.17
C TYR A 45 -4.09 12.95 -2.36
N SER A 46 -4.47 13.84 -3.27
CA SER A 46 -3.83 15.14 -3.41
C SER A 46 -3.99 15.95 -2.12
N GLY A 47 -2.93 16.67 -1.72
CA GLY A 47 -2.79 17.33 -0.41
C GLY A 47 -3.81 18.41 -0.06
N ASP A 48 -4.80 18.70 -0.92
CA ASP A 48 -5.97 19.51 -0.58
C ASP A 48 -7.05 18.75 0.21
N ARG A 49 -6.99 17.41 0.23
CA ARG A 49 -7.96 16.54 0.89
C ARG A 49 -7.52 15.93 2.21
N THR A 50 -6.26 16.12 2.62
CA THR A 50 -5.70 15.50 3.82
C THR A 50 -5.60 16.52 4.97
N PRO A 51 -5.82 16.09 6.23
CA PRO A 51 -5.57 16.95 7.37
C PRO A 51 -4.09 17.35 7.43
N PRO A 52 -3.75 18.48 8.08
CA PRO A 52 -2.39 19.03 8.08
C PRO A 52 -1.34 18.11 8.71
N ASP A 53 -1.76 17.18 9.58
CA ASP A 53 -0.90 16.15 10.18
C ASP A 53 -0.78 14.88 9.35
N GLU A 54 -1.43 14.79 8.18
CA GLU A 54 -1.43 13.61 7.31
C GLU A 54 -0.66 13.91 6.02
N ILE A 55 0.59 13.44 6.00
CA ILE A 55 1.57 13.74 4.97
C ILE A 55 1.38 12.89 3.71
N VAL A 56 0.81 11.69 3.86
CA VAL A 56 0.41 10.80 2.78
C VAL A 56 -0.89 10.13 3.19
N ALA A 57 -1.85 10.09 2.27
CA ALA A 57 -3.09 9.35 2.43
C ALA A 57 -3.50 8.77 1.10
N GLY A 58 -4.21 7.66 1.10
CA GLY A 58 -4.79 7.14 -0.12
C GLY A 58 -5.63 5.90 0.13
N SER A 59 -6.28 5.47 -0.95
CA SER A 59 -7.07 4.25 -0.94
C SER A 59 -7.03 3.62 -2.31
N THR A 60 -6.85 2.31 -2.34
CA THR A 60 -6.92 1.53 -3.58
C THR A 60 -8.09 0.58 -3.53
N LYS A 61 -8.96 0.65 -4.53
CA LYS A 61 -10.11 -0.25 -4.64
C LYS A 61 -9.67 -1.63 -5.12
N MET A 62 -10.07 -2.66 -4.41
CA MET A 62 -9.67 -4.03 -4.74
C MET A 62 -10.43 -4.58 -5.95
N PRO A 63 -9.80 -5.47 -6.75
CA PRO A 63 -10.50 -6.22 -7.79
C PRO A 63 -11.62 -7.06 -7.20
N LEU A 64 -12.72 -7.20 -7.95
CA LEU A 64 -13.75 -8.20 -7.64
C LEU A 64 -13.32 -9.61 -8.06
N ASP A 65 -12.36 -9.69 -8.98
CA ASP A 65 -11.81 -10.95 -9.47
C ASP A 65 -10.82 -11.54 -8.45
N LEU A 66 -11.19 -12.66 -7.84
CA LEU A 66 -10.39 -13.30 -6.78
C LEU A 66 -9.00 -13.75 -7.27
N GLY A 67 -8.87 -14.12 -8.54
CA GLY A 67 -7.58 -14.49 -9.14
C GLY A 67 -6.61 -13.31 -9.25
N ARG A 68 -7.12 -12.08 -9.24
CA ARG A 68 -6.33 -10.83 -9.24
C ARG A 68 -6.29 -10.16 -7.87
N LEU A 69 -7.17 -10.52 -6.96
CA LEU A 69 -7.29 -9.86 -5.65
C LEU A 69 -5.98 -9.93 -4.86
N LEU A 70 -5.46 -11.15 -4.63
CA LEU A 70 -4.22 -11.35 -3.89
C LEU A 70 -3.00 -10.65 -4.53
N PRO A 71 -2.69 -10.82 -5.84
CA PRO A 71 -1.53 -10.15 -6.42
C PRO A 71 -1.65 -8.63 -6.41
N VAL A 72 -2.87 -8.08 -6.53
CA VAL A 72 -3.08 -6.62 -6.39
C VAL A 72 -2.84 -6.19 -4.95
N ILE A 73 -3.37 -6.90 -3.95
CA ILE A 73 -3.13 -6.59 -2.53
C ILE A 73 -1.62 -6.60 -2.24
N VAL A 74 -0.90 -7.64 -2.63
CA VAL A 74 0.55 -7.75 -2.41
C VAL A 74 1.26 -6.55 -3.03
N HIS A 75 0.94 -6.22 -4.28
CA HIS A 75 1.58 -5.11 -4.98
C HIS A 75 1.33 -3.78 -4.27
N VAL A 76 0.11 -3.54 -3.78
CA VAL A 76 -0.20 -2.31 -3.03
C VAL A 76 0.52 -2.30 -1.68
N LEU A 77 0.53 -3.41 -0.94
CA LEU A 77 1.20 -3.52 0.36
C LEU A 77 2.71 -3.35 0.25
N ASP A 78 3.33 -3.88 -0.81
CA ASP A 78 4.74 -3.69 -1.13
C ASP A 78 5.03 -2.20 -1.44
N SER A 79 4.15 -1.57 -2.24
CA SER A 79 4.23 -0.12 -2.50
C SER A 79 4.16 0.70 -1.22
N VAL A 80 3.23 0.38 -0.32
CA VAL A 80 3.08 1.08 0.97
C VAL A 80 4.26 0.79 1.90
N THR A 81 4.85 -0.40 1.82
CA THR A 81 6.06 -0.77 2.55
C THR A 81 7.27 0.05 2.11
N GLU A 82 7.47 0.23 0.80
CA GLU A 82 8.51 1.12 0.28
C GLU A 82 8.30 2.57 0.72
N LEU A 83 7.04 3.05 0.69
CA LEU A 83 6.72 4.40 1.17
C LEU A 83 6.99 4.57 2.66
N HIS A 84 6.63 3.59 3.50
CA HIS A 84 6.89 3.62 4.93
C HIS A 84 8.39 3.72 5.22
N ARG A 85 9.20 2.91 4.53
CA ARG A 85 10.66 2.95 4.64
C ARG A 85 11.25 4.28 4.17
N ALA A 86 10.65 4.92 3.17
CA ALA A 86 11.08 6.23 2.67
C ALA A 86 10.68 7.40 3.57
N LEU A 87 9.69 7.22 4.45
CA LEU A 87 9.12 8.25 5.33
C LEU A 87 9.32 7.90 6.81
N PRO A 88 10.56 7.95 7.32
CA PRO A 88 10.83 7.64 8.72
C PRO A 88 10.18 8.67 9.65
N GLY A 89 9.76 8.18 10.83
CA GLY A 89 9.16 9.02 11.86
C GLY A 89 7.72 9.46 11.57
N ALA A 90 7.09 8.90 10.53
CA ALA A 90 5.65 8.99 10.35
C ALA A 90 4.95 7.80 11.03
N THR A 91 3.77 8.04 11.61
CA THR A 91 2.90 6.99 12.11
C THR A 91 2.03 6.50 10.97
N TRP A 92 2.17 5.23 10.61
CA TRP A 92 1.43 4.64 9.51
C TRP A 92 0.25 3.81 10.01
N HIS A 93 -0.89 3.93 9.33
CA HIS A 93 -2.05 3.07 9.51
C HIS A 93 -2.47 2.51 8.16
N VAL A 94 -2.57 1.18 8.07
CA VAL A 94 -2.97 0.45 6.87
C VAL A 94 -4.09 -0.50 7.25
N HIS A 95 -5.22 -0.41 6.55
CA HIS A 95 -6.37 -1.28 6.79
C HIS A 95 -7.03 -1.67 5.47
N LEU A 96 -7.50 -2.91 5.41
CA LEU A 96 -8.32 -3.45 4.34
C LEU A 96 -9.77 -3.45 4.83
N ASP A 97 -10.55 -2.44 4.44
CA ASP A 97 -11.91 -2.22 4.95
C ASP A 97 -11.91 -2.17 6.50
N ASP A 98 -12.50 -3.14 7.19
CA ASP A 98 -12.48 -3.22 8.66
C ASP A 98 -11.27 -3.99 9.25
N LEU A 99 -10.38 -4.54 8.42
CA LEU A 99 -9.24 -5.34 8.85
C LEU A 99 -7.95 -4.50 8.95
N ASP A 100 -7.36 -4.41 10.13
CA ASP A 100 -6.05 -3.77 10.31
C ASP A 100 -4.91 -4.66 9.76
N VAL A 101 -3.96 -4.04 9.06
CA VAL A 101 -2.79 -4.73 8.50
C VAL A 101 -1.56 -4.35 9.33
N PRO A 102 -1.02 -5.28 10.14
CA PRO A 102 0.10 -4.98 11.02
C PRO A 102 1.37 -4.72 10.20
N TRP A 103 2.21 -3.84 10.75
CA TRP A 103 3.57 -3.61 10.24
C TRP A 103 4.55 -4.58 10.86
N ASP A 104 5.35 -5.25 10.02
CA ASP A 104 6.54 -5.99 10.43
C ASP A 104 7.82 -5.26 9.98
N GLU A 105 8.85 -5.18 10.84
CA GLU A 105 10.08 -4.47 10.50
C GLU A 105 10.91 -5.18 9.41
N SER A 106 10.82 -6.51 9.31
CA SER A 106 11.55 -7.32 8.33
C SER A 106 10.80 -7.39 7.01
N GLU A 107 9.52 -7.77 7.06
CA GLU A 107 8.70 -8.09 5.88
C GLU A 107 7.90 -6.89 5.37
N GLY A 108 7.58 -5.92 6.24
CA GLY A 108 6.72 -4.78 5.92
C GLY A 108 5.26 -5.06 6.21
N TYR A 109 4.35 -4.53 5.37
CA TYR A 109 2.93 -4.83 5.49
C TYR A 109 2.58 -6.14 4.78
N ALA A 110 1.98 -7.09 5.51
CA ALA A 110 1.48 -8.35 4.97
C ALA A 110 0.15 -8.73 5.61
N LEU A 111 -0.71 -9.41 4.85
CA LEU A 111 -1.95 -9.94 5.41
C LEU A 111 -1.69 -11.20 6.27
N PRO A 112 -2.40 -11.36 7.40
CA PRO A 112 -2.33 -12.59 8.19
C PRO A 112 -2.76 -13.80 7.34
N GLY A 113 -1.93 -14.84 7.31
CA GLY A 113 -2.13 -16.02 6.46
C GLY A 113 -1.48 -15.93 5.07
N MET A 114 -0.85 -14.80 4.71
CA MET A 114 -0.11 -14.65 3.47
C MET A 114 1.37 -15.05 3.60
N CYS A 115 1.95 -14.84 4.79
CA CYS A 115 3.26 -15.37 5.17
C CYS A 115 3.19 -16.80 5.74
N ASP A 116 2.01 -17.41 5.81
CA ASP A 116 1.92 -18.86 6.05
C ASP A 116 2.53 -19.54 4.82
N ALA A 117 3.70 -20.17 5.01
CA ALA A 117 4.45 -20.87 3.97
C ALA A 117 3.61 -21.93 3.20
N ASP A 118 2.43 -22.25 3.70
CA ASP A 118 1.45 -23.16 3.11
C ASP A 118 0.71 -22.56 1.89
N LEU A 119 0.41 -21.25 1.88
CA LEU A 119 -0.33 -20.62 0.77
C LEU A 119 0.55 -20.36 -0.47
N ALA A 120 1.84 -20.09 -0.27
CA ALA A 120 2.81 -19.95 -1.36
C ALA A 120 2.97 -21.27 -2.15
N ALA A 121 2.89 -22.42 -1.47
CA ALA A 121 2.96 -23.73 -2.11
C ALA A 121 1.71 -24.07 -2.94
N GLU A 122 0.53 -23.56 -2.56
CA GLU A 122 -0.73 -23.82 -3.26
C GLU A 122 -0.89 -22.96 -4.55
N LEU A 123 -0.24 -21.80 -4.63
CA LEU A 123 -0.32 -20.89 -5.78
C LEU A 123 0.72 -21.16 -6.89
N GLU A 124 1.81 -21.88 -6.59
CA GLU A 124 2.78 -22.34 -7.61
C GLU A 124 2.38 -23.68 -8.26
N GLY A 125 1.20 -24.21 -7.89
CA GLY A 125 0.73 -25.55 -8.25
C GLY A 125 -0.42 -25.64 -9.27
N HIS A 126 -0.68 -24.63 -10.11
CA HIS A 126 -1.71 -24.72 -11.17
C HIS A 126 -1.23 -24.29 -12.56
#